data_AF-D9W6S5-F1
#
_entry.id   AF-D9W6S5-F1
#
_cell.length_a   1.000
_cell.length_b   1.000
_cell.length_c   1.000
_cell.angle_alpha   90.00
_cell.angle_beta   90.00
_cell.angle_gamma   90.00
#
_symmetry.space_group_name_H-M   'P 1'
#
loop_
_entity.id
_entity.type
_entity.pdbx_description
1 polymer ?
#
loop_
_entity_poly.entity_id
_entity_poly.type
_entity_poly.pdbx_seq_one_letter_code
_entity_poly.pdbx_strand_id
1 'polypeptide(L)' 'MAWREWATGECWLYCERSGVLVLFVGPFQEDGWHAPIFACEDCLNRMRGKARRYIQARDQAPAR' A
#
# COMPACT_ATOMS: atom_id res chain seq x y z
N MET A 1 -9.72 4.37 16.65
CA MET A 1 -10.10 4.47 15.22
C MET A 1 -9.15 5.48 14.59
N ALA A 2 -8.01 5.04 14.04
CA ALA A 2 -7.08 5.95 13.40
C ALA A 2 -7.62 6.28 12.02
N TRP A 3 -8.14 7.51 11.86
CA TRP A 3 -8.53 8.02 10.57
C TRP A 3 -7.30 8.08 9.66
N ARG A 4 -7.53 7.72 8.40
CA ARG A 4 -6.53 7.67 7.34
C ARG A 4 -6.15 9.10 6.95
N GLU A 5 -5.33 9.73 7.78
CA GLU A 5 -4.85 11.08 7.56
C GLU A 5 -3.65 11.06 6.60
N TRP A 6 -3.69 11.93 5.61
CA TRP A 6 -2.57 12.20 4.73
C TRP A 6 -1.55 13.07 5.46
N ALA A 7 -0.28 12.71 5.39
CA ALA A 7 0.82 13.49 5.94
C ALA A 7 1.88 13.72 4.86
N THR A 8 2.64 14.81 4.95
CA THR A 8 3.83 14.99 4.10
C THR A 8 4.93 14.04 4.57
N GLY A 9 5.46 13.25 3.65
CA GLY A 9 6.48 12.26 3.97
C GLY A 9 7.13 11.64 2.73
N GLU A 10 7.67 10.44 2.91
CA GLU A 10 8.30 9.65 1.87
C GLU A 10 7.39 8.50 1.45
N CYS A 11 7.24 8.29 0.14
CA CYS A 11 6.51 7.15 -0.39
C CYS A 11 7.43 5.93 -0.42
N TRP A 12 7.22 4.97 0.47
CA TRP A 12 8.04 3.75 0.59
C TRP A 12 7.68 2.67 -0.44
N LEU A 13 6.80 2.99 -1.39
CA LEU A 13 6.48 2.12 -2.51
C LEU A 13 7.32 2.50 -3.74
N TYR A 14 6.83 2.13 -4.91
CA TYR A 14 7.53 2.19 -6.20
C TYR A 14 8.22 3.49 -6.58
N CYS A 15 7.79 4.66 -6.07
CA CYS A 15 8.30 5.95 -6.55
C CYS A 15 9.34 6.61 -5.65
N GLU A 16 9.45 6.18 -4.38
CA GLU A 16 10.49 6.66 -3.43
C GLU A 16 10.58 8.19 -3.28
N ARG A 17 9.53 8.92 -3.70
CA ARG A 17 9.50 10.38 -3.63
C ARG A 17 9.33 10.82 -2.19
N SER A 18 10.13 11.80 -1.77
CA SER A 18 10.01 12.51 -0.51
C SER A 18 9.27 13.85 -0.67
N GLY A 19 8.74 14.40 0.42
CA GLY A 19 8.02 15.68 0.42
C GLY A 19 6.64 15.62 -0.24
N VAL A 20 6.07 14.42 -0.42
CA VAL A 20 4.74 14.21 -1.01
C VAL A 20 3.72 13.83 0.05
N LEU A 21 2.44 14.03 -0.22
CA LEU A 21 1.38 13.50 0.63
C LEU A 21 1.37 11.98 0.56
N VAL A 22 1.46 11.35 1.73
CA VAL A 22 1.45 9.90 1.92
C VAL A 22 0.41 9.49 2.95
N LEU A 23 -0.08 8.27 2.79
CA LEU A 23 -1.04 7.63 3.67
C LEU A 23 -0.45 6.36 4.26
N PHE A 24 -0.78 6.05 5.52
CA PHE A 24 -0.47 4.77 6.13
C PHE A 24 -1.15 3.61 5.38
N VAL A 25 -0.34 2.66 4.91
CA VAL A 25 -0.78 1.47 4.17
C VAL A 25 -0.99 0.29 5.10
N GLY A 26 -0.03 0.06 5.99
CA GLY A 26 0.02 -1.10 6.88
C GLY A 26 1.41 -1.23 7.53
N PRO A 27 1.59 -2.17 8.46
CA PRO A 27 2.88 -2.43 9.08
C PRO A 27 3.79 -3.23 8.14
N PHE A 28 5.06 -2.88 8.12
CA PHE A 28 6.16 -3.75 7.73
C PHE A 28 6.60 -4.56 8.95
N GLN A 29 6.73 -5.88 8.77
CA GLN A 29 7.11 -6.83 9.82
C GLN A 29 8.08 -7.85 9.23
N GLU A 30 9.32 -7.83 9.70
CA GLU A 30 10.35 -8.81 9.36
C GLU A 30 11.26 -8.97 10.57
N ASP A 31 11.50 -10.20 11.06
CA ASP A 31 12.47 -10.53 12.11
C ASP A 31 12.63 -9.50 13.27
N GLY A 32 11.51 -9.06 13.87
CA GLY A 32 11.49 -8.11 14.99
C GLY A 32 11.55 -6.63 14.59
N TRP A 33 11.73 -6.32 13.30
CA TRP A 33 11.66 -4.98 12.73
C TRP A 33 10.21 -4.61 12.44
N HIS A 34 9.71 -3.60 13.15
CA HIS A 34 8.36 -3.07 12.97
C HIS A 34 8.43 -1.62 12.50
N ALA A 35 7.92 -1.35 11.30
CA ALA A 35 7.87 0.01 10.77
C ALA A 35 6.54 0.28 10.05
N PRO A 36 6.01 1.52 10.05
CA PRO A 36 4.85 1.87 9.25
C PRO A 36 5.23 2.01 7.77
N ILE A 37 4.43 1.44 6.87
CA ILE A 37 4.57 1.68 5.43
C ILE A 37 3.68 2.86 5.03
N PHE A 38 4.28 3.85 4.37
CA PHE A 38 3.58 5.01 3.83
C PHE A 38 3.63 5.06 2.31
N ALA A 39 2.55 5.52 1.67
CA ALA A 39 2.46 5.59 0.22
C ALA A 39 1.70 6.81 -0.28
N CYS A 40 2.17 7.41 -1.37
CA CYS A 40 1.44 8.46 -2.06
C CYS A 40 0.25 7.90 -2.85
N GLU A 41 -0.67 8.79 -3.25
CA GLU A 41 -1.90 8.44 -3.97
C GLU A 41 -1.65 7.65 -5.26
N ASP A 42 -0.70 8.10 -6.10
CA ASP A 42 -0.36 7.43 -7.36
C ASP A 42 0.06 5.97 -7.13
N CYS A 43 0.92 5.75 -6.13
CA CYS A 43 1.41 4.41 -5.80
C CYS A 43 0.32 3.53 -5.17
N LEU A 44 -0.54 4.12 -4.34
CA LEU A 44 -1.72 3.44 -3.80
C LEU A 44 -2.68 3.01 -4.91
N ASN A 45 -2.94 3.86 -5.90
CA ASN A 45 -3.79 3.53 -7.04
C ASN A 45 -3.20 2.40 -7.88
N ARG A 46 -1.87 2.40 -8.10
CA ARG A 46 -1.17 1.27 -8.74
C ARG A 46 -1.33 -0.03 -7.95
N MET A 47 -1.17 0.03 -6.62
CA MET A 47 -1.32 -1.14 -5.74
C MET A 47 -2.76 -1.67 -5.74
N ARG A 48 -3.77 -0.80 -5.65
CA ARG A 48 -5.20 -1.15 -5.79
C ARG A 48 -5.48 -1.85 -7.11
N GLY A 49 -4.89 -1.37 -8.21
CA GLY A 49 -4.99 -2.02 -9.51
C GLY A 49 -4.39 -3.43 -9.55
N LYS A 50 -3.28 -3.68 -8.84
CA LYS A 50 -2.71 -5.04 -8.70
C LYS A 50 -3.62 -5.93 -7.85
N ALA A 51 -4.07 -5.45 -6.70
CA ALA A 51 -4.97 -6.18 -5.82
C ALA A 51 -6.28 -6.57 -6.53
N ARG A 52 -6.87 -5.63 -7.29
CA ARG A 52 -8.07 -5.91 -8.10
C ARG A 52 -7.86 -7.06 -9.08
N ARG A 53 -6.76 -7.06 -9.84
CA ARG A 53 -6.43 -8.13 -10.79
C ARG A 53 -6.22 -9.48 -10.10
N TYR A 54 -5.53 -9.48 -8.95
CA TYR A 54 -5.33 -10.68 -8.16
C TYR A 54 -6.66 -11.29 -7.67
N ILE A 55 -7.55 -10.45 -7.12
CA ILE A 55 -8.87 -10.89 -6.65
C ILE A 55 -9.70 -11.43 -7.82
N GLN A 56 -9.75 -10.70 -8.94
CA GLN A 56 -10.46 -11.16 -10.15
C GLN A 56 -9.95 -12.51 -10.64
N ALA A 57 -8.63 -12.72 -10.69
CA ALA A 57 -8.05 -13.99 -11.11
C ALA A 57 -8.37 -15.14 -10.13
N ARG A 58 -8.35 -14.87 -8.83
CA ARG A 58 -8.72 -15.84 -7.80
C ARG A 58 -10.19 -16.24 -7.91
N ASP A 59 -11.09 -15.28 -8.07
CA ASP A 59 -12.53 -15.53 -8.10
C ASP A 59 -12.97 -16.21 -9.41
N GLN A 60 -12.19 -16.08 -10.49
CA GLN A 60 -12.38 -16.80 -11.76
C GLN A 60 -11.76 -18.20 -11.75
N ALA A 61 -10.99 -18.57 -10.73
CA ALA A 61 -10.41 -19.91 -10.66
C ALA A 61 -11.54 -20.94 -10.47
N PRO A 62 -11.52 -22.06 -11.22
CA PRO A 62 -12.52 -23.11 -11.03
C PRO A 62 -12.44 -23.64 -9.59
N ALA A 63 -13.60 -23.86 -8.97
CA ALA A 63 -13.67 -24.51 -7.67
C ALA A 63 -12.94 -25.85 -7.76
N ARG A 64 -11.93 -26.01 -6.91
CA ARG A 64 -11.07 -27.21 -6.87
C ARG A 64 -11.67 -28.26 -5.96
#